data_AF-R4T7S8-F1
#
_entry.id   AF-R4T7S8-F1
#
_cell.length_a   1.000
_cell.length_b   1.000
_cell.length_c   1.000
_cell.angle_alpha   90.00
_cell.angle_beta   90.00
_cell.angle_gamma   90.00
#
_symmetry.space_group_name_H-M   'P 1'
#
loop_
_entity.id
_entity.type
_entity.pdbx_description
1 polymer ?
#
loop_
_entity_poly.entity_id
_entity_poly.type
_entity_poly.pdbx_seq_one_letter_code
_entity_poly.pdbx_strand_id
1 'polypeptide(L)'
;MSQTIQFADRNFKLAVVQELMYNQELLPKFDLREYAAEKGFTYDAGSVEAVPEALAYFAELEVPAELAEKITEIEMDGGNEIYLEIAPNWDGEDSLFDVDEFADVAHFPNLKSMTLLYTGNDEALESLRARGIEADWL
;
A
#
# COMPACT_ATOMS: atom_id res chain seq x y z
N MET A 1 1.22 0.25 -25.11
CA MET A 1 1.59 0.99 -23.89
C MET A 1 0.40 0.87 -22.97
N SER A 2 0.47 -0.02 -21.97
CA SER A 2 -0.57 -0.04 -20.93
C SER A 2 -0.39 1.22 -20.10
N GLN A 3 -1.46 1.97 -19.87
CA GLN A 3 -1.42 3.16 -19.04
C GLN A 3 -1.21 2.73 -17.57
N THR A 4 -0.38 3.45 -16.84
CA THR A 4 -0.08 3.18 -15.43
C THR A 4 -0.71 4.24 -14.54
N ILE A 5 -1.12 3.85 -13.34
CA ILE A 5 -1.67 4.78 -12.33
C ILE A 5 -0.54 5.64 -11.80
N GLN A 6 -0.77 6.95 -11.69
CA GLN A 6 0.17 7.89 -11.09
C GLN A 6 -0.32 8.20 -9.69
N PHE A 7 0.40 7.76 -8.67
CA PHE A 7 0.04 7.97 -7.27
C PHE A 7 0.66 9.27 -6.74
N ALA A 8 -0.14 10.07 -6.05
CA ALA A 8 0.30 11.23 -5.28
C ALA A 8 0.89 10.81 -3.93
N ASP A 9 0.36 9.74 -3.33
CA ASP A 9 0.79 9.21 -2.04
C ASP A 9 1.44 7.83 -2.18
N ARG A 10 2.64 7.67 -1.61
CA ARG A 10 3.38 6.40 -1.64
C ARG A 10 2.65 5.31 -0.86
N ASN A 11 2.12 5.62 0.31
CA ASN A 11 1.51 4.65 1.19
C ASN A 11 0.09 4.28 0.71
N PHE A 12 -0.62 5.19 0.03
CA PHE A 12 -1.83 4.82 -0.72
C PHE A 12 -1.50 3.81 -1.81
N LYS A 13 -0.42 4.03 -2.56
CA LYS A 13 0.06 3.05 -3.55
C LYS A 13 0.33 1.69 -2.91
N LEU A 14 0.98 1.65 -1.75
CA LEU A 14 1.24 0.39 -1.04
C LEU A 14 -0.05 -0.34 -0.67
N ALA A 15 -1.06 0.37 -0.17
CA ALA A 15 -2.36 -0.22 0.16
C ALA A 15 -3.07 -0.82 -1.08
N VAL A 16 -2.97 -0.17 -2.24
CA VAL A 16 -3.47 -0.71 -3.51
C VAL A 16 -2.67 -1.92 -3.97
N VAL A 17 -1.35 -1.88 -3.83
CA VAL A 17 -0.48 -3.01 -4.18
C VAL A 17 -0.75 -4.19 -3.27
N GLN A 18 -1.00 -3.98 -1.98
CA GLN A 18 -1.42 -5.04 -1.05
C GLN A 18 -2.61 -5.82 -1.62
N GLU A 19 -3.67 -5.09 -1.96
CA GLU A 19 -4.90 -5.67 -2.49
C GLU A 19 -4.66 -6.41 -3.81
N LEU A 20 -3.95 -5.81 -4.76
CA LEU A 20 -3.71 -6.44 -6.07
C LEU A 20 -2.74 -7.62 -6.02
N MET A 21 -1.68 -7.52 -5.21
CA MET A 21 -0.57 -8.48 -5.21
C MET A 21 -0.82 -9.66 -4.28
N TYR A 22 -1.28 -9.39 -3.06
CA TYR A 22 -1.38 -10.42 -2.02
C TYR A 22 -2.80 -10.94 -1.87
N ASN A 23 -3.83 -10.08 -1.95
CA ASN A 23 -5.23 -10.50 -1.77
C ASN A 23 -5.85 -11.07 -3.05
N GLN A 24 -5.72 -10.34 -4.18
CA GLN A 24 -6.31 -10.75 -5.47
C GLN A 24 -5.35 -11.55 -6.36
N GLU A 25 -4.05 -11.54 -6.06
CA GLU A 25 -3.00 -12.22 -6.83
C GLU A 25 -2.96 -11.82 -8.33
N LEU A 26 -3.33 -10.57 -8.64
CA LEU A 26 -3.32 -9.98 -9.98
C LEU A 26 -1.97 -9.37 -10.37
N LEU A 27 -1.10 -9.14 -9.40
CA LEU A 27 0.31 -8.77 -9.60
C LEU A 27 1.23 -9.90 -9.12
N PRO A 28 2.43 -10.07 -9.71
CA PRO A 28 3.40 -11.03 -9.22
C PRO A 28 3.76 -10.75 -7.76
N LYS A 29 3.75 -11.78 -6.91
CA LYS A 29 4.11 -11.61 -5.50
C LYS A 29 5.57 -11.21 -5.35
N PHE A 30 5.81 -10.22 -4.50
CA PHE A 30 7.12 -9.86 -4.03
C PHE A 30 7.42 -10.62 -2.73
N ASP A 31 8.61 -11.22 -2.66
CA ASP A 31 9.18 -11.85 -1.48
C ASP A 31 10.58 -11.25 -1.27
N LEU A 32 10.78 -10.56 -0.14
CA LEU A 32 12.00 -9.85 0.19
C LEU A 32 13.22 -10.78 0.23
N ARG A 33 13.03 -12.01 0.70
CA ARG A 33 14.13 -12.97 0.85
C ARG A 33 14.59 -13.47 -0.51
N GLU A 34 13.67 -13.81 -1.40
CA GLU A 34 13.97 -14.18 -2.78
C GLU A 34 14.59 -13.01 -3.54
N TYR A 35 14.04 -11.80 -3.36
CA TYR A 35 14.57 -10.58 -3.97
C TYR A 35 15.99 -10.26 -3.51
N ALA A 36 16.27 -10.37 -2.20
CA ALA A 36 17.61 -10.18 -1.64
C ALA A 36 18.61 -11.21 -2.18
N ALA A 37 18.19 -12.47 -2.31
CA ALA A 37 19.02 -13.53 -2.89
C ALA A 37 19.32 -13.28 -4.39
N GLU A 38 18.34 -12.79 -5.15
CA GLU A 38 18.51 -12.45 -6.57
C GLU A 38 19.46 -11.26 -6.77
N LYS A 39 19.26 -10.19 -5.99
CA LYS A 39 20.03 -8.94 -6.10
C LYS A 39 21.37 -8.97 -5.38
N GLY A 40 21.57 -9.95 -4.50
CA GLY A 40 22.83 -10.15 -3.77
C GLY A 40 23.05 -9.16 -2.63
N PHE A 41 21.99 -8.69 -1.97
CA PHE A 41 22.07 -7.87 -0.76
C PHE A 41 21.62 -8.64 0.48
N THR A 42 21.94 -8.11 1.65
CA THR A 42 21.52 -8.63 2.96
C THR A 42 20.82 -7.52 3.72
N TYR A 43 19.80 -7.88 4.50
CA TYR A 43 19.07 -6.95 5.36
C TYR A 43 19.00 -7.52 6.78
N ASP A 44 18.83 -6.65 7.77
CA ASP A 44 18.59 -7.06 9.15
C ASP A 44 17.11 -7.34 9.36
N ALA A 45 16.73 -8.63 9.35
CA ALA A 45 15.36 -9.06 9.57
C ALA A 45 14.85 -8.80 11.00
N GLY A 46 15.71 -8.41 11.94
CA GLY A 46 15.30 -7.99 13.29
C GLY A 46 15.06 -6.48 13.43
N SER A 47 15.40 -5.69 12.40
CA SER A 47 15.16 -4.25 12.40
C SER A 47 13.69 -3.93 12.19
N VAL A 48 13.19 -2.94 12.93
CA VAL A 48 11.86 -2.35 12.72
C VAL A 48 11.83 -1.37 11.55
N GLU A 49 13.01 -0.95 11.07
CA GLU A 49 13.14 -0.02 9.95
C GLU A 49 12.90 -0.71 8.60
N ALA A 50 12.41 0.06 7.63
CA ALA A 50 12.24 -0.40 6.27
C ALA A 50 13.56 -0.77 5.59
N VAL A 51 13.54 -1.86 4.83
CA VAL A 51 14.62 -2.25 3.94
C VAL A 51 14.60 -1.34 2.71
N PRO A 52 15.65 -0.52 2.46
CA PRO A 52 15.65 0.47 1.39
C PRO A 52 15.41 -0.13 0.00
N GLU A 53 15.94 -1.32 -0.26
CA GLU A 53 15.80 -2.04 -1.53
C GLU A 53 14.35 -2.49 -1.78
N ALA A 54 13.61 -2.84 -0.73
CA ALA A 54 12.18 -3.16 -0.82
C ALA A 54 11.35 -1.91 -1.11
N LEU A 55 11.62 -0.81 -0.39
CA LEU A 55 10.98 0.48 -0.66
C LEU A 55 11.23 0.94 -2.10
N ALA A 56 12.46 0.81 -2.60
CA ALA A 56 12.80 1.16 -3.97
C ALA A 56 12.03 0.30 -4.99
N TYR A 57 11.93 -1.01 -4.75
CA TYR A 57 11.13 -1.91 -5.59
C TYR A 57 9.68 -1.43 -5.70
N PHE A 58 9.00 -1.19 -4.56
CA PHE A 58 7.60 -0.76 -4.58
C PHE A 58 7.43 0.68 -5.11
N ALA A 59 8.43 1.55 -4.95
CA ALA A 59 8.42 2.87 -5.56
C ALA A 59 8.44 2.78 -7.10
N GLU A 60 9.27 1.89 -7.67
CA GLU A 60 9.39 1.68 -9.11
C GLU A 60 8.29 0.80 -9.71
N LEU A 61 7.60 -0.01 -8.90
CA LEU A 61 6.54 -0.91 -9.36
C LEU A 61 5.41 -0.13 -10.05
N GLU A 62 5.20 -0.40 -11.34
CA GLU A 62 4.11 0.21 -12.09
C GLU A 62 2.81 -0.58 -11.90
N VAL A 63 1.73 0.11 -11.52
CA VAL A 63 0.38 -0.48 -11.41
C VAL A 63 -0.41 -0.20 -12.68
N PRO A 64 -0.83 -1.23 -13.44
CA PRO A 64 -1.64 -1.04 -14.64
C PRO A 64 -3.00 -0.42 -14.31
N ALA A 65 -3.39 0.63 -15.05
CA ALA A 65 -4.65 1.34 -14.84
C ALA A 65 -5.90 0.47 -15.06
N GLU A 66 -5.79 -0.60 -15.86
CA GLU A 66 -6.88 -1.57 -16.07
C GLU A 66 -7.26 -2.35 -14.80
N LEU A 67 -6.36 -2.43 -13.82
CA LEU A 67 -6.63 -3.07 -12.54
C LEU A 67 -7.39 -2.17 -11.57
N ALA A 68 -7.48 -0.86 -11.83
CA ALA A 68 -8.15 0.07 -10.93
C ALA A 68 -9.63 -0.26 -10.73
N GLU A 69 -10.30 -0.80 -11.75
CA GLU A 69 -11.70 -1.23 -11.65
C GLU A 69 -11.90 -2.48 -10.76
N LYS A 70 -10.82 -3.20 -10.41
CA LYS A 70 -10.85 -4.39 -9.56
C LYS A 70 -10.79 -4.05 -8.07
N ILE A 71 -10.40 -2.83 -7.73
CA ILE A 71 -10.36 -2.37 -6.35
C ILE A 71 -11.75 -1.91 -5.94
N THR A 72 -12.36 -2.64 -5.03
CA THR A 72 -13.64 -2.27 -4.41
C THR A 72 -13.51 -1.89 -2.94
N GLU A 73 -12.43 -2.32 -2.31
CA GLU A 73 -12.14 -2.17 -0.89
C GLU A 73 -10.63 -2.05 -0.71
N ILE A 74 -10.21 -1.25 0.26
CA ILE A 74 -8.81 -1.17 0.71
C ILE A 74 -8.82 -1.36 2.22
N GLU A 75 -8.10 -2.37 2.70
CA GLU A 75 -7.93 -2.62 4.13
C GLU A 75 -6.46 -2.48 4.50
N MET A 76 -6.14 -1.41 5.23
CA MET A 76 -4.84 -1.27 5.87
C MET A 76 -4.87 -1.95 7.23
N ASP A 77 -3.95 -2.88 7.45
CA ASP A 77 -3.70 -3.53 8.74
C ASP A 77 -2.19 -3.60 8.99
N GLY A 78 -1.78 -3.45 10.25
CA GLY A 78 -0.37 -3.49 10.63
C GLY A 78 0.34 -4.79 10.21
N GLY A 79 -0.40 -5.90 10.13
CA GLY A 79 0.06 -7.21 9.72
C GLY A 79 -0.05 -7.50 8.22
N ASN A 80 -0.44 -6.52 7.39
CA ASN A 80 -0.47 -6.70 5.94
C ASN A 80 0.90 -7.12 5.40
N GLU A 81 0.90 -8.10 4.49
CA GLU A 81 2.10 -8.71 3.95
C GLU A 81 3.05 -7.66 3.35
N ILE A 82 2.54 -6.69 2.60
CA ILE A 82 3.38 -5.67 1.96
C ILE A 82 4.22 -4.88 2.99
N TYR A 83 3.67 -4.61 4.18
CA TYR A 83 4.39 -3.87 5.22
C TYR A 83 5.49 -4.73 5.82
N LEU A 84 5.23 -6.02 6.03
CA LEU A 84 6.22 -6.99 6.52
C LEU A 84 7.29 -7.34 5.46
N GLU A 85 6.96 -7.25 4.17
CA GLU A 85 7.94 -7.38 3.09
C GLU A 85 8.84 -6.15 2.95
N ILE A 86 8.38 -4.99 3.42
CA ILE A 86 9.17 -3.75 3.46
C ILE A 86 9.98 -3.66 4.76
N ALA A 87 9.35 -3.93 5.89
CA ALA A 87 9.88 -3.79 7.23
C ALA A 87 9.50 -5.05 8.06
N PRO A 88 10.32 -6.12 8.01
CA PRO A 88 9.95 -7.45 8.51
C PRO A 88 9.58 -7.55 9.99
N ASN A 89 10.09 -6.62 10.80
CA ASN A 89 9.81 -6.56 12.23
C ASN A 89 9.11 -5.25 12.61
N TRP A 90 8.43 -4.59 11.66
CA TRP A 90 7.65 -3.38 11.95
C TRP A 90 6.60 -3.65 13.03
N ASP A 91 6.53 -2.75 14.01
CA ASP A 91 5.70 -2.90 15.20
C ASP A 91 4.45 -2.01 15.18
N GLY A 92 4.29 -1.16 14.16
CA GLY A 92 3.16 -0.24 14.05
C GLY A 92 3.24 0.99 14.95
N GLU A 93 4.36 1.24 15.64
CA GLU A 93 4.48 2.36 16.59
C GLU A 93 4.91 3.69 15.92
N ASP A 94 5.13 3.69 14.60
CA ASP A 94 5.53 4.86 13.82
C ASP A 94 4.59 5.15 12.64
N SER A 95 4.84 6.28 11.97
CA SER A 95 4.08 6.75 10.82
C SER A 95 4.62 6.25 9.46
N LEU A 96 5.38 5.16 9.43
CA LEU A 96 6.07 4.70 8.21
C LEU A 96 5.08 4.44 7.05
N PHE A 97 3.90 3.93 7.36
CA PHE A 97 2.87 3.54 6.41
C PHE A 97 1.59 4.40 6.46
N ASP A 98 1.62 5.54 7.16
CA ASP A 98 0.49 6.47 7.21
C ASP A 98 0.18 7.05 5.82
N VAL A 99 -1.11 7.17 5.48
CA VAL A 99 -1.56 7.81 4.23
C VAL A 99 -1.95 9.26 4.53
N ASP A 100 -1.32 10.21 3.84
CA ASP A 100 -1.53 11.64 4.06
C ASP A 100 -2.39 12.28 2.96
N GLU A 101 -2.32 11.77 1.72
CA GLU A 101 -3.03 12.33 0.55
C GLU A 101 -4.01 11.33 -0.06
N PHE A 102 -5.25 11.78 -0.29
CA PHE A 102 -6.38 10.95 -0.74
C PHE A 102 -6.90 11.36 -2.12
N ALA A 103 -6.15 12.17 -2.87
CA ALA A 103 -6.47 12.48 -4.27
C ALA A 103 -6.51 11.21 -5.16
N ASP A 104 -5.70 10.19 -4.83
CA ASP A 104 -5.55 8.95 -5.60
C ASP A 104 -6.83 8.12 -5.70
N VAL A 105 -7.77 8.31 -4.76
CA VAL A 105 -9.12 7.73 -4.81
C VAL A 105 -9.82 7.97 -6.16
N ALA A 106 -9.53 9.09 -6.84
CA ALA A 106 -10.12 9.40 -8.14
C ALA A 106 -9.78 8.37 -9.24
N HIS A 107 -8.74 7.55 -9.03
CA HIS A 107 -8.37 6.47 -9.94
C HIS A 107 -9.24 5.22 -9.82
N PHE A 108 -9.97 5.04 -8.71
CA PHE A 108 -10.64 3.79 -8.36
C PHE A 108 -12.17 3.96 -8.39
N PRO A 109 -12.81 3.87 -9.58
CA PRO A 109 -14.23 4.18 -9.74
C PRO A 109 -15.18 3.22 -9.00
N ASN A 110 -14.68 2.04 -8.61
CA ASN A 110 -15.47 1.01 -7.93
C ASN A 110 -15.15 0.89 -6.44
N LEU A 111 -14.27 1.73 -5.90
CA LEU A 111 -13.90 1.74 -4.48
C LEU A 111 -15.09 2.19 -3.63
N LYS A 112 -15.45 1.37 -2.63
CA LYS A 112 -16.61 1.58 -1.75
C LYS A 112 -16.24 1.72 -0.30
N SER A 113 -15.20 1.02 0.15
CA SER A 113 -14.77 1.03 1.55
C SER A 113 -13.26 1.20 1.67
N MET A 114 -12.84 1.87 2.73
CA MET A 114 -11.44 2.03 3.13
C MET A 114 -11.29 1.92 4.65
N THR A 115 -10.50 0.96 5.10
CA THR A 115 -9.98 0.91 6.48
C THR A 115 -8.55 1.43 6.46
N LEU A 116 -8.26 2.46 7.26
CA LEU A 116 -6.99 3.18 7.24
C LEU A 116 -6.28 3.10 8.59
N LEU A 117 -4.95 3.11 8.59
CA LEU A 117 -4.17 3.28 9.84
C LEU A 117 -4.51 4.62 10.49
N TYR A 118 -4.68 4.62 11.81
CA TYR A 118 -5.11 5.81 12.54
C TYR A 118 -4.03 6.90 12.55
N THR A 119 -4.31 8.01 11.86
CA THR A 119 -3.45 9.22 11.87
C THR A 119 -4.04 10.37 12.69
N GLY A 120 -5.28 10.22 13.17
CA GLY A 120 -6.03 11.27 13.86
C GLY A 120 -6.52 12.42 12.95
N ASN A 121 -6.42 12.27 11.63
CA ASN A 121 -6.88 13.27 10.66
C ASN A 121 -8.35 13.07 10.28
N ASP A 122 -9.26 13.36 11.20
CA ASP A 122 -10.71 13.13 10.97
C ASP A 122 -11.27 13.90 9.75
N GLU A 123 -10.67 15.04 9.37
CA GLU A 123 -11.05 15.77 8.16
C GLU A 123 -10.82 14.94 6.89
N ALA A 124 -9.76 14.12 6.86
CA ALA A 124 -9.49 13.22 5.74
C ALA A 124 -10.57 12.15 5.59
N LEU A 125 -11.00 11.50 6.69
CA LEU A 125 -12.09 10.52 6.68
C LEU A 125 -13.40 11.13 6.17
N GLU A 126 -13.75 12.32 6.67
CA GLU A 126 -14.97 13.01 6.23
C GLU A 126 -14.90 13.37 4.74
N SER A 127 -13.71 13.69 4.21
CA SER A 127 -13.52 13.93 2.78
C SER A 127 -13.75 12.67 1.93
N LEU A 128 -13.37 11.49 2.42
CA LEU A 128 -13.61 10.21 1.76
C LEU A 128 -15.10 9.85 1.80
N ARG A 129 -15.74 10.00 2.97
CA ARG A 129 -17.17 9.79 3.16
C ARG A 129 -18.01 10.71 2.28
N ALA A 130 -17.61 11.96 2.11
CA ALA A 130 -18.27 12.90 1.19
C ALA A 130 -18.20 12.47 -0.29
N ARG A 131 -17.23 11.62 -0.66
CA ARG A 131 -17.10 11.00 -1.99
C ARG A 131 -17.88 9.67 -2.11
N GLY A 132 -18.62 9.27 -1.08
CA GLY A 132 -19.42 8.06 -1.06
C GLY A 132 -18.65 6.80 -0.67
N ILE A 133 -17.49 6.94 -0.03
CA ILE A 133 -16.67 5.84 0.46
C ILE A 133 -16.91 5.65 1.95
N GLU A 134 -17.25 4.44 2.36
CA GLU A 134 -17.29 4.04 3.76
C GLU A 134 -15.85 3.99 4.28
N ALA A 135 -15.45 5.01 5.04
CA ALA A 135 -14.07 5.14 5.51
C ALA A 135 -14.02 5.13 7.04
N ASP A 136 -13.14 4.31 7.60
CA ASP A 136 -12.94 4.16 9.03
C ASP A 136 -11.46 4.01 9.39
N TRP A 137 -11.11 4.39 10.60
CA TRP A 137 -9.79 4.10 11.17
C TRP A 137 -9.75 2.69 11.74
N LEU A 138 -8.60 2.02 11.63
CA LEU A 138 -8.26 0.79 12.34
C LEU A 138 -7.98 1.06 13.82
#